data_AF-X0WF15-F1
#
_entry.id   AF-X0WF15-F1
#
_cell.length_a   1.000
_cell.length_b   1.000
_cell.length_c   1.000
_cell.angle_alpha   90.00
_cell.angle_beta   90.00
_cell.angle_gamma   90.00
#
_symmetry.space_group_name_H-M   'P 1'
#
loop_
_entity.id
_entity.type
_entity.pdbx_description
1 polymer ?
#
loop_
_entity_poly.entity_id
_entity_poly.type
_entity_poly.pdbx_seq_one_letter_code
_entity_poly.pdbx_strand_id
1 'polypeptide(L)'
;FAPELHRLGLKATIGKGNRSDEVRMALKRWQAVYFVATGGAGALLADCVKSAEVVAYEELGPEAIRLLEVVELPVIVGYDAHGGSAFAGEQPLA
;
A
#
# COMPACT_ATOMS: atom_id res chain seq x y z
N PHE A 1 -8.11 9.74 -3.45
CA PHE A 1 -7.90 8.63 -4.42
C PHE A 1 -8.10 7.25 -3.80
N ALA A 2 -7.39 6.90 -2.73
CA ALA A 2 -7.43 5.54 -2.17
C ALA A 2 -8.85 4.98 -1.89
N PRO A 3 -9.80 5.70 -1.24
CA PRO A 3 -11.13 5.16 -0.99
C PRO A 3 -11.87 4.73 -2.26
N GLU A 4 -11.74 5.51 -3.32
CA GLU A 4 -12.35 5.24 -4.62
C GLU A 4 -11.68 4.06 -5.33
N LEU A 5 -10.35 3.94 -5.26
CA LEU A 5 -9.63 2.80 -5.83
C LEU A 5 -10.04 1.49 -5.14
N HIS A 6 -10.22 1.50 -3.81
CA HIS A 6 -10.74 0.33 -3.08
C HIS A 6 -12.17 -0.02 -3.49
N ARG A 7 -13.03 0.99 -3.69
CA ARG A 7 -14.38 0.80 -4.22
C ARG A 7 -14.38 0.14 -5.60
N LEU A 8 -13.40 0.49 -6.44
CA LEU A 8 -13.22 -0.06 -7.79
C LEU A 8 -12.54 -1.45 -7.80
N GLY A 9 -12.14 -1.97 -6.64
CA GLY A 9 -11.64 -3.34 -6.49
C GLY A 9 -10.17 -3.47 -6.09
N LEU A 10 -9.44 -2.37 -5.84
CA LEU A 10 -8.06 -2.45 -5.34
C LEU A 10 -8.01 -3.10 -3.95
N LYS A 11 -7.41 -4.30 -3.86
CA LYS A 11 -7.43 -5.13 -2.63
C LYS A 11 -6.25 -4.92 -1.69
N ALA A 12 -5.15 -4.38 -2.18
CA ALA A 12 -3.98 -4.12 -1.35
C ALA A 12 -3.32 -2.82 -1.79
N THR A 13 -2.75 -2.11 -0.82
CA THR A 13 -1.89 -0.95 -1.07
C THR A 13 -0.64 -1.06 -0.21
N ILE A 14 0.49 -0.62 -0.73
CA ILE A 14 1.76 -0.54 0.01
C ILE A 14 2.16 0.93 0.09
N GLY A 15 2.58 1.39 1.26
CA GLY A 15 3.09 2.74 1.42
C GLY A 15 3.86 2.93 2.71
N LYS A 16 4.03 4.18 3.14
CA LYS A 16 4.64 4.55 4.42
C LYS A 16 3.70 5.38 5.27
N GLY A 17 3.87 5.30 6.59
CA GLY A 17 3.09 6.06 7.57
C GLY A 17 1.64 5.61 7.71
N ASN A 18 0.91 6.25 8.63
CA ASN A 18 -0.49 6.00 8.89
C ASN A 18 -1.40 6.62 7.79
N ARG A 19 -2.70 6.32 7.84
CA ARG A 19 -3.70 6.82 6.88
C ARG A 19 -4.88 7.44 7.62
N SER A 20 -5.62 8.30 6.92
CA SER A 20 -6.84 8.90 7.47
C SER A 20 -7.90 7.82 7.74
N ASP A 21 -8.81 8.13 8.67
CA ASP A 21 -9.93 7.25 8.98
C ASP A 21 -10.81 6.96 7.77
N GLU A 22 -10.92 7.90 6.83
CA GLU A 22 -11.62 7.68 5.56
C GLU A 22 -11.02 6.50 4.76
N VAL A 23 -9.70 6.42 4.67
CA VAL A 23 -9.01 5.31 4.00
C VAL A 23 -9.17 4.02 4.79
N ARG A 24 -9.01 4.08 6.11
CA ARG A 24 -9.17 2.91 6.99
C ARG A 24 -10.59 2.33 6.90
N MET A 25 -11.61 3.18 6.86
CA MET A 25 -13.02 2.77 6.66
C MET A 25 -13.24 2.17 5.28
N ALA A 26 -12.58 2.70 4.23
CA ALA A 26 -12.65 2.11 2.90
C ALA A 26 -12.01 0.73 2.83
N LEU A 27 -10.87 0.52 3.49
CA LEU A 27 -10.21 -0.79 3.59
C LEU A 27 -11.14 -1.83 4.23
N LYS A 28 -11.77 -1.50 5.37
CA LYS A 28 -12.75 -2.36 6.04
C LYS A 28 -13.97 -2.63 5.15
N ARG A 29 -14.57 -1.57 4.58
CA ARG A 29 -15.79 -1.68 3.74
C ARG A 29 -15.59 -2.54 2.50
N TRP A 30 -14.45 -2.41 1.84
CA TRP A 30 -14.19 -3.07 0.56
C TRP A 30 -13.29 -4.31 0.67
N GLN A 31 -13.04 -4.77 1.91
CA GLN A 31 -12.22 -5.94 2.24
C GLN A 31 -10.84 -5.85 1.56
N ALA A 32 -10.09 -4.81 1.93
CA ALA A 32 -8.75 -4.51 1.43
C ALA A 32 -7.77 -4.31 2.59
N VAL A 33 -6.47 -4.46 2.31
CA VAL A 33 -5.38 -4.38 3.28
C VAL A 33 -4.42 -3.24 2.91
N TYR A 34 -3.88 -2.56 3.93
CA TYR A 34 -2.76 -1.63 3.74
C TYR A 34 -1.51 -2.16 4.40
N PHE A 35 -0.47 -2.27 3.60
CA PHE A 35 0.86 -2.69 4.01
C PHE A 35 1.78 -1.47 4.18
N VAL A 36 2.60 -1.51 5.23
CA VAL A 36 3.61 -0.50 5.51
C VAL A 36 4.97 -1.06 5.14
N ALA A 37 5.66 -0.38 4.23
CA ALA A 37 7.06 -0.59 3.93
C ALA A 37 7.93 0.36 4.76
N THR A 38 9.15 -0.07 5.09
CA THR A 38 10.10 0.74 5.87
C THR A 38 10.56 1.96 5.08
N GLY A 39 10.19 3.15 5.54
CA GLY A 39 10.61 4.42 4.93
C GLY A 39 12.11 4.64 5.03
N GLY A 40 12.72 5.20 3.97
CA GLY A 40 14.17 5.46 3.91
C GLY A 40 15.01 4.26 3.45
N ALA A 41 14.43 3.04 3.39
CA ALA A 41 15.12 1.82 2.98
C ALA A 41 14.99 1.52 1.47
N GLY A 42 14.84 2.53 0.62
CA GLY A 42 14.53 2.33 -0.81
C GLY A 42 15.55 1.48 -1.56
N ALA A 43 16.85 1.69 -1.30
CA ALA A 43 17.92 0.90 -1.92
C ALA A 43 17.85 -0.58 -1.50
N LEU A 44 17.60 -0.85 -0.22
CA LEU A 44 17.46 -2.23 0.30
C LEU A 44 16.19 -2.91 -0.25
N LEU A 45 15.07 -2.18 -0.31
CA LEU A 45 13.83 -2.74 -0.84
C LEU A 45 13.89 -2.99 -2.36
N ALA A 46 14.78 -2.29 -3.08
CA ALA A 46 15.02 -2.54 -4.49
C ALA A 46 15.60 -3.93 -4.75
N ASP A 47 16.31 -4.54 -3.79
CA ASP A 47 16.85 -5.91 -3.92
C ASP A 47 15.73 -6.98 -4.02
N CYS A 48 14.54 -6.66 -3.52
CA CYS A 48 13.35 -7.51 -3.63
C CYS A 48 12.72 -7.47 -5.03
N VAL A 49 13.05 -6.49 -5.88
CA VAL A 49 12.46 -6.31 -7.22
C VAL A 49 13.17 -7.21 -8.23
N LYS A 50 12.41 -8.08 -8.89
CA LYS A 50 12.90 -9.01 -9.93
C LYS A 50 12.70 -8.47 -11.34
N SER A 51 11.64 -7.69 -11.55
CA SER A 51 11.40 -6.98 -12.80
C SER A 51 10.63 -5.68 -12.55
N ALA A 52 10.82 -4.70 -13.44
CA ALA A 52 10.12 -3.42 -13.40
C ALA A 52 9.87 -2.91 -14.82
N GLU A 53 8.63 -3.02 -15.29
CA GLU A 53 8.21 -2.61 -16.63
C GLU A 53 7.36 -1.34 -16.55
N VAL A 54 7.61 -0.34 -17.41
CA VAL A 54 6.69 0.81 -17.58
C VAL A 54 5.47 0.33 -18.36
N VAL A 55 4.27 0.47 -17.79
CA VAL A 55 3.02 0.06 -18.46
C VAL A 55 2.12 1.24 -18.85
N ALA A 56 2.36 2.43 -18.31
CA ALA A 56 1.69 3.65 -18.72
C ALA A 56 2.46 4.91 -18.29
N TYR A 57 2.28 6.00 -19.06
CA TYR A 57 2.77 7.34 -18.75
C TYR A 57 4.31 7.43 -18.59
N GLU A 58 5.05 6.92 -19.57
CA GLU A 58 6.52 6.89 -19.56
C GLU A 58 7.14 8.28 -19.35
N GLU A 59 6.50 9.33 -19.86
CA GLU A 59 6.91 10.72 -19.74
C GLU A 59 6.99 11.22 -18.28
N LEU A 60 6.32 10.54 -17.34
CA LEU A 60 6.35 10.86 -15.91
C LEU A 60 7.60 10.31 -15.18
N GLY A 61 8.46 9.56 -15.88
CA GLY A 61 9.74 9.09 -15.35
C GLY A 61 9.59 8.24 -14.07
N PRO A 62 10.10 8.67 -12.91
CA PRO A 62 9.94 7.94 -11.64
C PRO A 62 8.48 7.74 -11.21
N GLU A 63 7.55 8.58 -11.67
CA GLU A 63 6.12 8.53 -11.31
C GLU A 63 5.27 7.70 -12.30
N ALA A 64 5.88 7.17 -13.36
CA ALA A 64 5.20 6.31 -14.33
C ALA A 64 4.60 5.06 -13.65
N ILE A 65 3.52 4.50 -14.22
CA ILE A 65 2.93 3.26 -13.68
C ILE A 65 3.82 2.09 -14.08
N ARG A 66 4.23 1.31 -13.07
CA ARG A 66 5.13 0.17 -13.25
C ARG A 66 4.47 -1.14 -12.84
N LEU A 67 4.62 -2.15 -13.68
CA LEU A 67 4.39 -3.54 -13.28
C LEU A 67 5.68 -4.04 -12.62
N LEU A 68 5.60 -4.39 -11.35
CA LEU A 68 6.72 -4.89 -10.56
C LEU A 68 6.50 -6.35 -10.21
N GLU A 69 7.51 -7.18 -10.43
CA GLU A 69 7.61 -8.49 -9.80
C GLU A 69 8.52 -8.36 -8.57
N VAL A 70 8.01 -8.76 -7.40
CA VAL A 70 8.75 -8.68 -6.14
C VAL A 70 8.77 -10.03 -5.45
N VAL A 71 9.89 -10.36 -4.81
CA VAL A 71 10.07 -11.59 -4.03
C VAL A 71 10.57 -11.22 -2.65
N GLU A 72 9.96 -11.80 -1.62
CA GLU A 72 10.33 -11.59 -0.21
C GLU A 72 10.37 -10.11 0.22
N LEU A 73 9.49 -9.27 -0.34
CA LEU A 73 9.38 -7.86 0.04
C LEU A 73 8.90 -7.74 1.49
N PRO A 74 9.71 -7.22 2.43
CA PRO A 74 9.32 -7.14 3.83
C PRO A 74 8.32 -5.98 4.03
N VAL A 75 7.10 -6.32 4.45
CA VAL A 75 6.06 -5.35 4.78
C VAL A 75 5.29 -5.77 6.03
N ILE A 76 4.69 -4.79 6.70
CA ILE A 76 3.84 -4.99 7.88
C ILE A 76 2.39 -4.73 7.49
N VAL A 77 1.44 -5.53 8.00
CA VAL A 77 0.01 -5.20 7.91
C VAL A 77 -0.25 -3.97 8.78
N GLY A 78 -0.30 -2.79 8.17
CA GLY A 78 -0.56 -1.53 8.87
C GLY A 78 -2.03 -1.37 9.24
N TYR A 79 -2.91 -1.73 8.32
CA TYR A 79 -4.35 -1.84 8.54
C TYR A 79 -4.87 -3.13 7.91
N ASP A 80 -5.62 -3.91 8.70
CA ASP A 80 -6.28 -5.11 8.21
C ASP A 80 -7.65 -4.81 7.56
N ALA A 81 -8.28 -5.84 7.01
CA ALA A 81 -9.59 -5.74 6.35
C ALA A 81 -10.78 -5.69 7.33
N HIS A 82 -10.52 -5.67 8.64
CA HIS A 82 -11.52 -5.76 9.71
C HIS A 82 -11.57 -4.50 10.59
N GLY A 83 -10.65 -3.55 10.38
CA GLY A 83 -10.59 -2.29 11.11
C GLY A 83 -9.46 -2.22 12.15
N GLY A 84 -8.60 -3.24 12.22
CA GLY A 84 -7.40 -3.26 13.06
C GLY A 84 -6.32 -2.29 12.55
N SER A 85 -5.47 -1.84 13.47
CA SER A 85 -4.34 -0.94 13.20
C SER A 85 -3.08 -1.43 13.92
N ALA A 86 -1.94 -1.36 13.25
CA ALA A 86 -0.62 -1.58 13.86
C ALA A 86 0.02 -0.29 14.41
N PHE A 87 -0.63 0.88 14.27
CA PHE A 87 -0.10 2.16 14.71
C PHE A 87 -0.47 2.45 16.17
N ALA A 88 0.52 2.85 16.97
CA ALA A 88 0.31 3.18 18.37
C ALA A 88 -0.65 4.37 18.54
N GLY A 89 -1.60 4.23 19.47
CA GLY A 89 -2.59 5.26 19.78
C GLY A 89 -3.82 5.27 18.88
N GLU A 90 -3.87 4.48 17.82
CA GLU A 90 -5.07 4.34 17.00
C GLU A 90 -5.98 3.25 17.56
N GLN A 91 -7.26 3.58 17.77
CA GLN A 91 -8.28 2.61 18.15
C GLN A 91 -8.76 1.84 16.92
N PRO A 92 -9.11 0.55 17.04
CA PRO A 92 -9.78 -0.18 15.97
C PRO A 92 -11.05 0.53 15.52
N LEU A 93 -11.34 0.47 14.23
CA LEU A 93 -12.59 1.01 13.69
C LEU A 93 -13.76 0.10 14.09
N ALA A 94 -14.78 0.71 14.71
CA ALA A 94 -16.05 0.06 15.03
C ALA A 94 -16.71 -0.58 13.80
#